data_AF-A0A8T4Y561-F1
#
_entry.id   AF-A0A8T4Y561-F1
#
_cell.length_a   1.000
_cell.length_b   1.000
_cell.length_c   1.000
_cell.angle_alpha   90.00
_cell.angle_beta   90.00
_cell.angle_gamma   90.00
#
_symmetry.space_group_name_H-M   'P 1'
#
loop_
_entity.id
_entity.type
_entity.pdbx_description
1 polymer ?
#
loop_
_entity_poly.entity_id
_entity_poly.type
_entity_poly.pdbx_seq_one_letter_code
_entity_poly.pdbx_strand_id
1 'polypeptide(L)'
;LNEKIRELDMNIDLNYVRYAGVSMNRKLYQIFKKNNYKARLMFGGSRQPYHFTDLVGGDVAITISPSQAKPLIDKNPPVVTRIDVETPSNILKVLEEMPDFCKAYYEDELRPSEFRDFGACVKFQKACEEGYMKTLSEIESRRKKVS
;
A
#
# COMPACT_ATOMS: atom_id res chain seq x y z
N LEU A 1 5.46 1.90 8.04
CA LEU A 1 4.68 2.73 8.99
C LEU A 1 5.03 2.40 10.43
N ASN A 2 4.95 1.13 10.87
CA ASN A 2 5.30 0.76 12.26
C ASN A 2 6.72 1.17 12.69
N GLU A 3 7.72 1.04 11.81
CA GLU A 3 9.08 1.55 12.05
C GLU A 3 9.07 3.08 12.24
N LYS A 4 8.38 3.80 11.37
CA LYS A 4 8.28 5.27 11.40
C LYS A 4 7.51 5.80 12.61
N ILE A 5 6.49 5.08 13.08
CA ILE A 5 5.76 5.40 14.32
C ILE A 5 6.69 5.30 15.53
N ARG A 6 7.56 4.28 15.56
CA ARG A 6 8.58 4.14 16.61
C ARG A 6 9.66 5.21 16.51
N GLU A 7 10.10 5.56 15.30
CA GLU A 7 11.09 6.62 15.07
C GLU A 7 10.59 8.01 15.49
N LEU A 8 9.29 8.27 15.33
CA LEU A 8 8.67 9.55 15.67
C LEU A 8 8.16 9.62 17.12
N ASP A 9 8.41 8.57 17.93
CA ASP A 9 7.89 8.41 19.30
C ASP A 9 6.38 8.71 19.44
N MET A 10 5.62 8.36 18.41
CA MET A 10 4.20 8.65 18.35
C MET A 10 3.42 7.53 19.04
N ASN A 11 2.60 7.88 20.03
CA ASN A 11 1.68 6.94 20.66
C ASN A 11 0.41 6.75 19.80
N ILE A 12 0.59 6.21 18.59
CA ILE A 12 -0.50 5.91 17.65
C ILE A 12 -0.98 4.47 17.89
N ASP A 13 -2.30 4.28 18.00
CA ASP A 13 -2.89 2.95 17.93
C ASP A 13 -2.52 2.30 16.58
N LEU A 14 -1.79 1.19 16.61
CA LEU A 14 -1.41 0.44 15.42
C LEU A 14 -2.61 0.00 14.58
N ASN A 15 -3.81 -0.08 15.18
CA ASN A 15 -5.04 -0.29 14.44
C ASN A 15 -5.36 0.86 13.47
N TYR A 16 -4.81 2.06 13.64
CA TYR A 16 -5.00 3.18 12.73
C TYR A 16 -4.12 3.10 11.49
N VAL A 17 -2.96 2.44 11.60
CA VAL A 17 -2.05 2.16 10.47
C VAL A 17 -2.76 1.42 9.33
N ARG A 18 -3.73 0.57 9.67
CA ARG A 18 -4.54 -0.15 8.68
C ARG A 18 -5.25 0.80 7.71
N TYR A 19 -5.66 1.98 8.19
CA TYR A 19 -6.42 2.94 7.41
C TYR A 19 -5.52 3.73 6.46
N ALA A 20 -4.21 3.83 6.72
CA ALA A 20 -3.31 4.62 5.89
C ALA A 20 -3.30 4.16 4.42
N GLY A 21 -3.15 2.85 4.18
CA GLY A 21 -3.15 2.32 2.80
C GLY A 21 -4.54 2.37 2.16
N VAL A 22 -5.58 2.06 2.94
CA VAL A 22 -6.97 2.04 2.44
C VAL A 22 -7.44 3.46 2.09
N SER A 23 -7.15 4.45 2.93
CA SER A 23 -7.54 5.84 2.70
C SER A 23 -6.87 6.43 1.46
N MET A 24 -5.57 6.18 1.26
CA MET A 24 -4.85 6.57 0.05
C MET A 24 -5.46 5.93 -1.20
N ASN A 25 -5.73 4.62 -1.17
CA ASN A 25 -6.29 3.90 -2.32
C ASN A 25 -7.70 4.40 -2.68
N ARG A 26 -8.55 4.66 -1.68
CA ARG A 26 -9.88 5.25 -1.91
C ARG A 26 -9.78 6.66 -2.48
N LYS A 27 -8.89 7.50 -1.94
CA LYS A 27 -8.66 8.86 -2.47
C LYS A 27 -8.18 8.81 -3.92
N LEU A 28 -7.22 7.94 -4.24
CA LEU A 28 -6.74 7.75 -5.61
C LEU A 28 -7.87 7.29 -6.55
N TYR A 29 -8.73 6.37 -6.10
CA TYR A 29 -9.90 5.95 -6.85
C TYR A 29 -10.86 7.12 -7.15
N GLN A 30 -11.15 7.96 -6.16
CA GLN A 30 -12.01 9.15 -6.36
C GLN A 30 -11.38 10.15 -7.34
N ILE A 31 -10.07 10.40 -7.25
CA ILE A 31 -9.33 11.26 -8.18
C ILE A 31 -9.43 10.70 -9.61
N PHE A 32 -9.23 9.39 -9.78
CA PHE A 32 -9.33 8.73 -11.09
C PHE A 32 -10.73 8.85 -11.70
N LYS A 33 -11.77 8.64 -10.88
CA LYS A 33 -13.17 8.78 -11.29
C LYS A 33 -13.50 10.23 -11.66
N LYS A 34 -13.11 11.19 -10.82
CA LYS A 34 -13.35 12.64 -11.03
C LYS A 34 -12.69 13.14 -12.31
N ASN A 35 -11.46 12.70 -12.60
CA ASN A 35 -10.72 13.12 -13.79
C ASN A 35 -10.98 12.25 -15.03
N ASN A 36 -11.84 11.23 -14.93
CA ASN A 36 -12.20 10.31 -16.03
C ASN A 36 -10.98 9.70 -16.75
N TYR A 37 -9.95 9.31 -16.00
CA TYR A 37 -8.79 8.63 -16.55
C TYR A 37 -9.20 7.27 -17.14
N LYS A 38 -8.59 6.91 -18.28
CA LYS A 38 -8.89 5.65 -18.99
C LYS A 38 -8.10 4.44 -18.49
N ALA A 39 -7.08 4.67 -17.67
CA ALA A 39 -6.30 3.59 -17.08
C ALA A 39 -7.09 2.91 -15.95
N ARG A 40 -6.93 1.59 -15.82
CA ARG A 40 -7.50 0.82 -14.70
C ARG A 40 -6.55 0.85 -13.51
N LEU A 41 -7.06 1.20 -12.34
CA LEU A 41 -6.28 1.16 -11.11
C LEU A 41 -6.02 -0.29 -10.68
N MET A 42 -4.77 -0.56 -10.30
CA MET A 42 -4.36 -1.84 -9.72
C MET A 42 -3.70 -1.60 -8.38
N PHE A 43 -4.25 -2.18 -7.32
CA PHE A 43 -3.70 -2.10 -5.97
C PHE A 43 -3.00 -3.39 -5.59
N GLY A 44 -1.84 -3.26 -4.95
CA GLY A 44 -1.04 -4.40 -4.49
C GLY A 44 -0.43 -4.18 -3.12
N GLY A 45 0.46 -5.09 -2.71
CA GLY A 45 1.14 -4.98 -1.43
C GLY A 45 0.24 -5.28 -0.22
N SER A 46 -0.80 -6.10 -0.39
CA SER A 46 -1.67 -6.51 0.72
C SER A 46 -0.87 -7.20 1.85
N ARG A 47 -1.33 -7.01 3.09
CA ARG A 47 -0.76 -7.60 4.31
C ARG A 47 -1.84 -8.28 5.15
N GLN A 48 -3.08 -7.86 4.98
CA GLN A 48 -4.24 -8.34 5.70
C GLN A 48 -5.46 -8.35 4.76
N PRO A 49 -6.47 -9.20 5.01
CA PRO A 49 -7.59 -9.37 4.07
C PRO A 49 -8.39 -8.07 3.87
N TYR A 50 -8.39 -7.16 4.86
CA TYR A 50 -9.09 -5.89 4.76
C TYR A 50 -8.53 -4.96 3.68
N HIS A 51 -7.25 -5.08 3.28
CA HIS A 51 -6.73 -4.33 2.13
C HIS A 51 -7.44 -4.68 0.82
N PHE A 52 -8.12 -5.83 0.77
CA PHE A 52 -9.04 -6.20 -0.32
C PHE A 52 -10.48 -5.82 0.03
N THR A 53 -11.00 -6.26 1.18
CA THR A 53 -12.44 -6.10 1.48
C THR A 53 -12.89 -4.65 1.62
N ASP A 54 -12.00 -3.73 1.97
CA ASP A 54 -12.30 -2.30 2.13
C ASP A 54 -12.33 -1.53 0.79
N LEU A 55 -11.92 -2.18 -0.30
CA LEU A 55 -11.91 -1.63 -1.67
C LEU A 55 -12.93 -2.30 -2.59
N VAL A 56 -13.75 -3.21 -2.07
CA VAL A 56 -14.82 -3.89 -2.82
C VAL A 56 -15.81 -2.86 -3.37
N GLY A 57 -16.25 -3.10 -4.62
CA GLY A 57 -17.19 -2.27 -5.35
C GLY A 57 -16.55 -1.20 -6.23
N GLY A 58 -15.23 -1.01 -6.18
CA GLY A 58 -14.51 -0.16 -7.12
C GLY A 58 -14.22 -0.86 -8.44
N ASP A 59 -14.18 -0.10 -9.55
CA ASP A 59 -13.63 -0.57 -10.82
C ASP A 59 -12.10 -0.61 -10.78
N VAL A 60 -11.57 -1.57 -10.05
CA VAL A 60 -10.14 -1.73 -9.77
C VAL A 60 -9.73 -3.19 -9.90
N ALA A 61 -8.43 -3.44 -10.02
CA ALA A 61 -7.82 -4.75 -9.85
C ALA A 61 -7.08 -4.77 -8.51
N ILE A 62 -7.11 -5.90 -7.79
CA ILE A 62 -6.41 -6.03 -6.51
C ILE A 62 -5.62 -7.32 -6.49
N THR A 63 -4.31 -7.23 -6.27
CA THR A 63 -3.44 -8.40 -6.10
C THR A 63 -3.32 -8.75 -4.63
N ILE A 64 -3.67 -9.98 -4.26
CA ILE A 64 -3.50 -10.52 -2.91
C ILE A 64 -2.77 -11.87 -2.96
N SER A 65 -2.05 -12.22 -1.90
CA SER A 65 -1.38 -13.52 -1.81
C SER A 65 -2.38 -14.65 -1.50
N PRO A 66 -2.05 -15.92 -1.81
CA PRO A 66 -2.88 -17.07 -1.45
C PRO A 66 -3.20 -17.13 0.05
N SER A 67 -2.26 -16.75 0.92
CA SER A 67 -2.45 -16.69 2.38
C SER A 67 -3.53 -15.70 2.81
N GLN A 68 -3.81 -14.68 2.01
CA GLN A 68 -4.84 -13.67 2.26
C GLN A 68 -6.17 -14.04 1.59
N ALA A 69 -6.11 -14.66 0.41
CA ALA A 69 -7.28 -15.11 -0.33
C ALA A 69 -7.98 -16.30 0.34
N LYS A 70 -7.21 -17.28 0.82
CA LYS A 70 -7.76 -18.53 1.39
C LYS A 70 -8.75 -18.27 2.54
N PRO A 71 -8.43 -17.45 3.56
CA PRO A 71 -9.40 -17.17 4.63
C PRO A 71 -10.67 -16.47 4.16
N LEU A 72 -10.62 -15.67 3.10
CA LEU A 72 -11.80 -15.01 2.52
C LEU A 72 -12.71 -16.02 1.83
N ILE A 73 -12.12 -16.97 1.10
CA ILE A 73 -12.85 -18.04 0.41
C ILE A 73 -13.47 -19.00 1.45
N ASP A 74 -12.67 -19.48 2.40
CA ASP A 74 -13.12 -20.46 3.39
C ASP A 74 -14.23 -19.91 4.29
N LYS A 75 -14.14 -18.64 4.71
CA LYS A 75 -15.15 -17.99 5.57
C LYS A 75 -16.36 -17.47 4.80
N ASN A 76 -16.19 -17.19 3.50
CA ASN A 76 -17.20 -16.63 2.61
C ASN A 76 -18.06 -15.52 3.26
N PRO A 77 -17.44 -14.43 3.78
CA PRO A 77 -18.20 -13.36 4.41
C PRO A 77 -19.04 -12.60 3.38
N PRO A 78 -20.08 -11.86 3.81
CA PRO A 78 -20.86 -11.01 2.92
C PRO A 78 -19.98 -10.04 2.12
N VAL A 79 -20.23 -9.98 0.81
CA VAL A 79 -19.58 -9.02 -0.09
C VAL A 79 -20.30 -7.68 0.06
N VAL A 80 -19.61 -6.69 0.62
CA VAL A 80 -20.17 -5.36 0.88
C VAL A 80 -19.29 -4.32 0.19
N THR A 81 -19.92 -3.44 -0.60
CA THR A 81 -19.25 -2.30 -1.22
C THR A 81 -18.72 -1.36 -0.16
N ARG A 82 -17.42 -1.03 -0.25
CA ARG A 82 -16.73 -0.15 0.69
C ARG A 82 -15.81 0.88 0.04
N ILE A 83 -15.69 0.88 -1.30
CA ILE A 83 -14.76 1.77 -2.00
C ILE A 83 -15.06 3.27 -1.75
N ASP A 84 -16.33 3.63 -1.58
CA ASP A 84 -16.77 5.02 -1.35
C ASP A 84 -16.89 5.38 0.14
N VAL A 85 -16.51 4.48 1.06
CA VAL A 85 -16.56 4.76 2.50
C VAL A 85 -15.45 5.73 2.87
N GLU A 86 -15.83 6.86 3.48
CA GLU A 86 -14.86 7.83 3.97
C GLU A 86 -14.02 7.28 5.13
N THR A 87 -12.79 7.76 5.22
CA THR A 87 -11.95 7.45 6.39
C THR A 87 -12.45 8.29 7.57
N PRO A 88 -12.69 7.69 8.75
CA PRO A 88 -13.13 8.46 9.92
C PRO A 88 -12.21 9.64 10.21
N SER A 89 -12.78 10.82 10.40
CA SER A 89 -12.00 12.07 10.50
C SER A 89 -11.03 12.08 11.67
N ASN A 90 -11.37 11.44 12.80
CA ASN A 90 -10.47 11.26 13.93
C ASN A 90 -9.25 10.40 13.58
N ILE A 91 -9.41 9.38 12.74
CA ILE A 91 -8.30 8.53 12.28
C ILE A 91 -7.45 9.28 11.27
N LEU A 92 -8.08 10.01 10.34
CA LEU A 92 -7.36 10.80 9.34
C LEU A 92 -6.46 11.84 10.01
N LYS A 93 -6.96 12.56 11.03
CA LYS A 93 -6.15 13.51 11.81
C LYS A 93 -4.90 12.89 12.42
N VAL A 94 -5.02 11.67 12.97
CA VAL A 94 -3.86 10.96 13.53
C VAL A 94 -2.87 10.55 12.43
N LEU A 95 -3.36 10.14 11.26
CA LEU A 95 -2.49 9.83 10.12
C LEU A 95 -1.78 11.07 9.59
N GLU A 96 -2.42 12.24 9.65
CA GLU A 96 -1.86 13.53 9.22
C GLU A 96 -0.74 14.04 10.13
N GLU A 97 -0.62 13.53 11.34
CA GLU A 97 0.56 13.77 12.18
C GLU A 97 1.84 13.14 11.59
N MET A 98 1.71 12.23 10.61
CA MET A 98 2.84 11.62 9.91
C MET A 98 3.17 12.39 8.62
N PRO A 99 4.33 13.10 8.53
CA PRO A 99 4.64 13.93 7.36
C PRO A 99 4.69 13.14 6.03
N ASP A 100 5.22 11.92 6.04
CA ASP A 100 5.23 11.04 4.87
C ASP A 100 3.82 10.67 4.40
N PHE A 101 2.87 10.52 5.33
CA PHE A 101 1.48 10.25 4.99
C PHE A 101 0.90 11.48 4.28
N CYS A 102 1.08 12.68 4.82
CA CYS A 102 0.60 13.92 4.18
C CYS A 102 1.16 14.09 2.78
N LYS A 103 2.48 13.92 2.60
CA LYS A 103 3.15 13.96 1.30
C LYS A 103 2.56 12.98 0.29
N ALA A 104 2.24 11.77 0.72
CA ALA A 104 1.65 10.74 -0.15
C ALA A 104 0.14 10.90 -0.37
N TYR A 105 -0.57 11.52 0.58
CA TYR A 105 -2.03 11.60 0.59
C TYR A 105 -2.55 12.85 -0.11
N TYR A 106 -1.89 14.00 0.03
CA TYR A 106 -2.32 15.27 -0.56
C TYR A 106 -1.65 15.51 -1.92
N GLU A 107 -2.44 15.96 -2.91
CA GLU A 107 -2.03 16.02 -4.32
C GLU A 107 -0.83 16.96 -4.58
N ASP A 108 -0.71 18.04 -3.79
CA ASP A 108 0.33 19.06 -3.98
C ASP A 108 1.50 18.98 -2.97
N GLU A 109 1.49 18.01 -2.06
CA GLU A 109 2.49 17.90 -0.98
C GLU A 109 3.76 17.11 -1.39
N LEU A 110 3.76 16.47 -2.57
CA LEU A 110 4.93 15.78 -3.13
C LEU A 110 5.14 16.15 -4.59
N ARG A 111 6.14 16.99 -4.87
CA ARG A 111 6.43 17.39 -6.25
C ARG A 111 7.06 16.24 -7.04
N PRO A 112 6.88 16.19 -8.37
CA PRO A 112 7.52 15.17 -9.21
C PRO A 112 9.04 15.07 -9.04
N SER A 113 9.72 16.21 -8.79
CA SER A 113 11.17 16.25 -8.55
C SER A 113 11.58 15.61 -7.23
N GLU A 114 10.69 15.53 -6.24
CA GLU A 114 10.94 14.96 -4.92
C GLU A 114 10.59 13.47 -4.84
N PHE A 115 9.84 12.97 -5.81
CA PHE A 115 9.33 11.59 -5.81
C PHE A 115 10.45 10.54 -5.75
N ARG A 116 11.58 10.81 -6.42
CA ARG A 116 12.72 9.88 -6.44
C ARG A 116 13.32 9.67 -5.05
N ASP A 117 13.39 10.73 -4.26
CA ASP A 117 13.99 10.72 -2.93
C ASP A 117 12.97 10.45 -1.82
N PHE A 118 11.69 10.31 -2.18
CA PHE A 118 10.64 10.00 -1.24
C PHE A 118 10.87 8.63 -0.58
N GLY A 119 10.81 8.57 0.75
CA GLY A 119 11.23 7.41 1.53
C GLY A 119 10.56 6.09 1.12
N ALA A 120 9.28 6.11 0.75
CA ALA A 120 8.59 4.93 0.26
C ALA A 120 9.12 4.45 -1.10
N CYS A 121 9.45 5.38 -2.00
CA CYS A 121 10.03 5.10 -3.32
C CYS A 121 11.43 4.49 -3.17
N VAL A 122 12.28 5.12 -2.36
CA VAL A 122 13.64 4.64 -2.05
C VAL A 122 13.59 3.24 -1.42
N LYS A 123 12.69 3.01 -0.46
CA LYS A 123 12.53 1.68 0.18
C LYS A 123 12.13 0.61 -0.84
N PHE A 124 11.22 0.93 -1.75
CA PHE A 124 10.80 0.00 -2.81
C PHE A 124 11.94 -0.32 -3.78
N GLN A 125 12.66 0.70 -4.26
CA GLN A 125 13.80 0.53 -5.17
C GLN A 125 14.89 -0.36 -4.55
N LYS A 126 15.28 -0.07 -3.31
CA LYS A 126 16.27 -0.88 -2.58
C LYS A 126 15.82 -2.34 -2.44
N ALA A 127 14.56 -2.58 -2.13
CA ALA A 127 14.03 -3.95 -2.02
C ALA A 127 14.11 -4.71 -3.37
N CYS A 128 13.85 -4.04 -4.49
CA CYS A 128 14.00 -4.61 -5.82
C CYS A 128 15.47 -4.91 -6.15
N GLU A 129 16.37 -3.96 -5.89
CA GLU A 129 17.81 -4.13 -6.11
C GLU A 129 18.38 -5.28 -5.28
N GLU A 130 18.04 -5.35 -4.00
CA GLU A 130 18.44 -6.46 -3.12
C GLU A 130 17.95 -7.81 -3.64
N GLY A 131 16.69 -7.89 -4.08
CA GLY A 131 16.12 -9.11 -4.66
C GLY A 131 16.84 -9.54 -5.94
N TYR A 132 17.16 -8.58 -6.81
CA TYR A 132 17.92 -8.81 -8.03
C TYR A 132 19.32 -9.35 -7.73
N MET A 133 20.06 -8.68 -6.84
CA MET A 133 21.42 -9.08 -6.46
C MET A 133 21.47 -10.45 -5.78
N LYS A 134 20.50 -10.76 -4.90
CA LYS A 134 20.36 -12.10 -4.31
C LYS A 134 20.13 -13.16 -5.38
N THR A 135 19.32 -12.87 -6.38
CA THR A 135 19.04 -13.80 -7.49
C THR A 135 20.31 -14.06 -8.32
N LEU A 136 21.07 -13.01 -8.65
CA LEU A 136 22.34 -13.16 -9.38
C LEU A 136 23.35 -13.99 -8.60
N SER A 137 23.50 -13.72 -7.30
CA SER A 137 24.43 -14.47 -6.43
C SER A 137 24.06 -15.95 -6.36
N GLU A 138 22.77 -16.28 -6.27
CA GLU A 138 22.30 -17.66 -6.27
C GLU A 138 22.57 -18.35 -7.62
N ILE A 139 22.35 -17.66 -8.74
CA ILE A 139 22.67 -18.18 -10.08
C ILE A 139 24.16 -18.50 -10.20
N GLU A 140 25.04 -17.60 -9.73
CA GLU A 140 26.49 -17.80 -9.77
C GLU A 140 26.91 -19.00 -8.90
N SER A 141 26.38 -19.09 -7.68
CA SER A 141 26.62 -20.20 -6.74
C SER A 141 26.23 -21.54 -7.34
N ARG A 142 25.08 -21.61 -8.03
CA ARG A 142 24.63 -22.84 -8.70
C ARG A 142 25.50 -23.22 -9.89
N ARG A 143 25.94 -22.25 -10.70
CA ARG A 143 26.82 -22.52 -11.85
C ARG A 143 28.15 -23.13 -11.41
N LYS A 144 28.75 -22.61 -10.32
CA LYS A 144 30.01 -23.14 -9.75
C LYS A 144 29.90 -24.58 -9.22
N LYS A 145 28.70 -25.06 -8.88
CA LYS A 145 28.48 -26.43 -8.40
C LYS A 145 28.35 -27.46 -9.52
N VAL A 146 28.16 -27.00 -10.76
CA VAL A 146 27.95 -27.86 -11.95
C VAL A 146 29.17 -27.86 -12.88
N SER A 147 30.08 -26.88 -12.72
CA SER A 147 31.41 -26.83 -13.33
C SER A 147 32.43 -27.59 -12.50
#